data_AF-A0A7C1VX61-F1
#
_entry.id   AF-A0A7C1VX61-F1
#
_cell.length_a   1.000
_cell.length_b   1.000
_cell.length_c   1.000
_cell.angle_alpha   90.00
_cell.angle_beta   90.00
_cell.angle_gamma   90.00
#
_symmetry.space_group_name_H-M   'P 1'
#
loop_
_entity.id
_entity.type
_entity.pdbx_description
1 polymer ?
#
loop_
_entity_poly.entity_id
_entity_poly.type
_entity_poly.pdbx_seq_one_letter_code
_entity_poly.pdbx_strand_id
1 'polypeptide(L)' 'MIYLNGGKMMINHVMTSGEVAKVMGINMRTVIRLIDSGKLKGFKIPGSKHRRVEEKHLRELMQELGISEDRFEILDKEL' A
#
# COMPACT_ATOMS: atom_id res chain seq x y z
N MET A 1 4.26 0.23 -22.42
CA MET A 1 3.39 0.07 -21.23
C MET A 1 3.78 -1.27 -20.59
N ILE A 2 4.84 -1.29 -19.77
CA ILE A 2 5.48 -2.56 -19.39
C ILE A 2 4.80 -3.18 -18.16
N TYR A 3 4.14 -4.31 -18.39
CA TYR A 3 3.84 -5.33 -17.38
C TYR A 3 4.86 -6.46 -17.56
N LEU A 4 5.41 -7.02 -16.48
CA LEU A 4 6.01 -8.37 -16.55
C LEU A 4 5.73 -9.18 -15.27
N ASN A 5 5.10 -10.32 -15.52
CA ASN A 5 4.84 -11.43 -14.60
C ASN A 5 6.05 -12.38 -14.72
N GLY A 6 6.74 -12.66 -13.61
CA GLY A 6 7.97 -13.49 -13.58
C GLY A 6 9.20 -12.88 -12.89
N GLY A 7 9.07 -11.72 -12.24
CA GLY A 7 10.15 -11.02 -11.50
C GLY A 7 9.70 -9.61 -11.10
N LYS A 8 8.54 -9.54 -10.44
CA LYS A 8 7.48 -8.56 -10.66
C LYS A 8 7.87 -7.09 -10.43
N MET A 9 7.83 -6.29 -11.50
CA MET A 9 7.62 -4.83 -11.42
C MET A 9 6.14 -4.51 -11.69
N MET A 10 5.42 -4.07 -10.67
CA MET A 10 4.12 -3.40 -10.82
C MET A 10 4.30 -1.92 -10.50
N ILE A 11 4.41 -1.09 -11.53
CA ILE A 11 4.33 0.36 -11.39
C ILE A 11 2.85 0.72 -11.56
N ASN A 12 2.22 1.22 -10.49
CA ASN A 12 0.82 1.70 -10.37
C ASN A 12 -0.23 0.74 -9.81
N HIS A 13 0.09 -0.10 -8.82
CA HIS A 13 -0.96 -0.77 -8.04
C HIS A 13 -1.59 0.19 -7.02
N VAL A 14 -2.92 0.17 -6.92
CA VAL A 14 -3.67 0.91 -5.90
C VAL A 14 -4.15 -0.07 -4.84
N MET A 15 -3.67 0.12 -3.62
CA MET A 15 -3.92 -0.75 -2.49
C MET A 15 -5.04 -0.21 -1.59
N THR A 16 -5.82 -1.09 -1.02
CA THR A 16 -6.76 -0.82 0.08
C THR A 16 -6.02 -0.66 1.40
N SER A 17 -6.65 -0.01 2.38
CA SER A 17 -6.10 0.09 3.74
C SER A 17 -5.83 -1.27 4.40
N GLY A 18 -6.57 -2.31 4.00
CA GLY A 18 -6.37 -3.68 4.49
C GLY A 18 -5.11 -4.33 3.92
N GLU A 19 -4.85 -4.17 2.61
CA GLU A 19 -3.64 -4.68 1.96
C GLU A 19 -2.40 -3.95 2.47
N VAL A 20 -2.47 -2.62 2.62
CA VAL A 20 -1.39 -1.83 3.23
C VAL A 20 -1.10 -2.31 4.66
N ALA A 21 -2.14 -2.60 5.45
CA ALA A 21 -2.00 -3.14 6.80
C ALA A 21 -1.28 -4.49 6.82
N LYS A 22 -1.61 -5.39 5.87
CA LYS A 22 -0.94 -6.69 5.71
C LYS A 22 0.56 -6.49 5.39
N VAL A 23 0.88 -5.62 4.42
CA VAL A 23 2.27 -5.37 4.00
C VAL A 23 3.10 -4.73 5.12
N MET A 24 2.56 -3.73 5.81
CA MET A 24 3.27 -3.05 6.90
C MET A 24 3.26 -3.84 8.22
N GLY A 25 2.45 -4.91 8.32
CA GLY A 25 2.29 -5.66 9.57
C GLY A 25 1.65 -4.86 10.71
N ILE A 26 0.80 -3.87 10.38
CA ILE A 26 0.15 -3.00 11.38
C ILE A 26 -1.38 -3.07 11.29
N ASN A 27 -2.07 -2.59 12.31
CA ASN A 27 -3.53 -2.54 12.32
C ASN A 27 -4.08 -1.61 11.21
N MET A 28 -5.14 -2.04 10.50
CA MET A 28 -5.82 -1.23 9.47
C MET A 28 -6.30 0.15 9.99
N ARG A 29 -6.71 0.26 11.25
CA ARG A 29 -7.06 1.55 11.87
C ARG A 29 -5.87 2.50 11.93
N THR A 30 -4.66 1.97 12.16
CA THR A 30 -3.42 2.76 12.12
C THR A 30 -3.18 3.28 10.71
N VAL A 31 -3.32 2.42 9.69
CA VAL A 31 -3.21 2.83 8.28
C VAL A 31 -4.21 3.93 7.94
N ILE A 32 -5.47 3.76 8.31
CA ILE A 32 -6.52 4.79 8.10
C ILE A 32 -6.10 6.12 8.74
N ARG A 33 -5.57 6.08 9.97
CA ARG A 33 -5.13 7.29 10.69
C ARG A 33 -3.91 7.94 10.03
N LEU A 34 -2.99 7.15 9.49
CA LEU A 34 -1.85 7.67 8.71
C LEU A 34 -2.33 8.37 7.43
N ILE A 35 -3.33 7.81 6.74
CA ILE A 35 -3.92 8.43 5.54
C ILE A 35 -4.67 9.72 5.90
N ASP A 36 -5.58 9.64 6.86
CA ASP A 36 -6.43 10.77 7.25
C ASP A 36 -5.60 11.93 7.86
N SER A 37 -4.41 11.65 8.42
CA SER A 37 -3.48 12.68 8.91
C SER A 37 -2.47 13.17 7.87
N GLY A 38 -2.48 12.61 6.65
CA GLY A 38 -1.56 12.97 5.57
C GLY A 38 -0.15 12.37 5.69
N LYS A 39 0.13 11.58 6.74
CA LYS A 39 1.42 10.88 6.90
C LYS A 39 1.64 9.78 5.86
N LEU A 40 0.56 9.17 5.38
CA LEU A 40 0.60 8.26 4.24
C LEU A 40 -0.25 8.88 3.12
N LYS A 41 0.37 9.18 1.97
CA LYS A 41 -0.34 9.75 0.83
C LYS A 41 -1.34 8.72 0.28
N GLY A 42 -2.61 8.97 0.54
CA GLY A 42 -3.73 8.16 0.08
C GLY A 42 -4.99 9.02 -0.06
N PHE A 43 -6.04 8.44 -0.61
CA PHE A 43 -7.30 9.14 -0.85
C PHE A 43 -8.50 8.31 -0.41
N LYS A 44 -9.58 9.02 -0.09
CA LYS A 44 -10.89 8.43 0.17
C LYS A 44 -11.65 8.28 -1.15
N ILE A 45 -12.32 7.15 -1.34
CA ILE A 45 -13.20 6.92 -2.49
C ILE A 45 -14.45 7.82 -2.33
N PRO A 46 -14.79 8.68 -3.32
CA PRO A 46 -16.02 9.47 -3.28
C PRO A 46 -17.26 8.59 -3.07
N GLY A 47 -18.17 9.02 -2.20
CA GLY A 47 -19.37 8.24 -1.87
C GLY A 47 -19.14 6.97 -1.02
N SER A 48 -17.90 6.68 -0.61
CA SER A 48 -17.56 5.50 0.20
C SER A 48 -16.74 5.84 1.44
N LYS A 49 -16.67 4.92 2.40
CA LYS A 49 -15.79 5.00 3.58
C LYS A 49 -14.40 4.39 3.31
N HIS A 50 -14.17 3.78 2.16
CA HIS A 50 -12.90 3.13 1.84
C HIS A 50 -11.80 4.12 1.50
N ARG A 51 -10.57 3.76 1.86
CA ARG A 51 -9.35 4.46 1.44
C ARG A 51 -8.53 3.62 0.46
N ARG A 52 -7.72 4.33 -0.31
CA ARG A 52 -6.78 3.79 -1.28
C ARG A 52 -5.43 4.48 -1.14
N VAL A 53 -4.37 3.74 -1.41
CA VAL A 53 -2.97 4.20 -1.38
C VAL A 53 -2.30 3.66 -2.63
N GLU A 54 -1.61 4.52 -3.38
CA GLU A 54 -0.75 4.04 -4.46
C GLU A 54 0.50 3.38 -3.87
N GLU A 55 0.92 2.26 -4.44
CA GLU A 55 2.07 1.49 -3.97
C GLU A 55 3.35 2.34 -3.81
N LYS A 56 3.60 3.27 -4.74
CA LYS A 56 4.76 4.17 -4.67
C LYS A 56 4.81 4.98 -3.36
N HIS A 57 3.65 5.45 -2.88
CA HIS A 57 3.57 6.24 -1.66
C HIS A 57 3.77 5.38 -0.42
N LEU A 58 3.36 4.11 -0.49
CA LEU A 58 3.66 3.16 0.58
C LEU A 58 5.15 2.85 0.63
N ARG A 59 5.80 2.63 -0.52
CA ARG A 59 7.25 2.40 -0.63
C ARG A 59 8.04 3.61 -0.09
N GLU A 60 7.66 4.83 -0.47
CA GLU A 60 8.23 6.08 0.10
C GLU A 60 8.20 6.05 1.64
N LEU A 61 7.02 5.82 2.23
CA LEU A 61 6.88 5.78 3.68
C LEU A 61 7.66 4.63 4.33
N MET A 62 7.69 3.45 3.69
CA MET A 62 8.43 2.30 4.21
C MET A 62 9.93 2.57 4.24
N GLN A 63 10.49 3.19 3.20
CA GLN A 63 11.89 3.63 3.17
C GLN A 63 12.18 4.64 4.27
N GLU A 64 11.32 5.65 4.46
CA GLU A 64 11.44 6.64 5.55
C GLU A 64 11.44 5.99 6.95
N LEU A 65 10.66 4.92 7.13
CA LEU A 65 10.56 4.18 8.39
C LEU A 65 11.61 3.07 8.54
N GLY A 66 12.46 2.84 7.52
CA GLY A 66 13.43 1.73 7.51
C GLY A 66 12.81 0.34 7.41
N ILE A 67 11.60 0.23 6.87
CA ILE A 67 10.89 -1.03 6.65
C ILE A 67 11.33 -1.61 5.30
N SER A 68 11.78 -2.86 5.31
CA SER A 68 12.22 -3.57 4.10
C SER A 68 11.06 -3.85 3.13
N GLU A 69 11.33 -3.75 1.82
CA GLU A 69 10.35 -3.91 0.73
C GLU A 69 10.09 -5.37 0.32
N ASP A 70 10.76 -6.35 0.95
CA ASP A 70 10.52 -7.79 0.78
C ASP A 70 9.06 -8.20 1.12
N ARG A 71 8.36 -7.37 1.89
CA ARG A 71 6.98 -7.62 2.36
C ARG A 71 5.90 -7.57 1.27
N PHE A 72 6.19 -7.06 0.08
CA PHE A 72 5.23 -7.00 -1.02
C PHE A 72 4.92 -8.37 -1.66
N GLU A 73 5.77 -9.38 -1.44
CA GLU A 73 5.55 -10.75 -1.93
C GLU A 73 4.29 -11.43 -1.36
N ILE A 74 3.74 -10.90 -0.25
CA ILE A 74 2.60 -11.46 0.46
C ILE A 74 1.30 -11.33 -0.35
N LEU A 75 1.13 -10.27 -1.14
CA LEU A 75 -0.12 -9.98 -1.85
C LEU A 75 -0.32 -10.82 -3.12
N ASP A 76 0.77 -11.32 -3.70
CA ASP A 76 0.75 -12.04 -4.96
C ASP A 76 0.34 -13.51 -4.83
N LYS A 77 0.31 -14.04 -3.61
CA LYS A 77 0.00 -15.45 -3.33
C LYS A 77 -1.48 -15.74 -3.06
N GLU A 78 -2.34 -14.72 -3.02
CA GLU A 78 -3.79 -14.86 -2.76
C GLU A 78 -4.66 -14.63 -4.03
N LEU A 79 -4.07 -14.53 -5.23
CA LEU A 79 -4.76 -14.37 -6.52
C LEU A 79 -4.60 -15.60 -7.43
#